data_AF-A0A958G5C3-F1
#
_entry.id   AF-A0A958G5C3-F1
#
_cell.length_a   1.000
_cell.length_b   1.000
_cell.length_c   1.000
_cell.angle_alpha   90.00
_cell.angle_beta   90.00
_cell.angle_gamma   90.00
#
_symmetry.space_group_name_H-M   'P 1'
#
loop_
_entity.id
_entity.type
_entity.pdbx_description
1 polymer ?
#
loop_
_entity_poly.entity_id
_entity_poly.type
_entity_poly.pdbx_seq_one_letter_code
_entity_poly.pdbx_strand_id
1 'polypeptide(L)'
;TFAFRKLLDSGKSKTLRHQNLTLEFTSNPAWYAVQALPYLMEYPYECSEQVFSRYYANSLASHIANSNPRIRRVFDAWRNTQPDALLSSLEKNPELKSLLLEETPWVLEAQDESERKKRIALLFDLNKMADALQSALRKLQQMQLDNGAWPWFPGMDPSRYITGHIVSGMGHLDQLGVSQVRENSSTWEMVRRAVRYLDAEMQADYQRLLDNKNDLKKQNIGYTQIQYLYARSYFLDVNVDDAYRKAYDYWQSQAKDYWLSYNKYMQGMIALALHRMNEKNVPGDIVKSLREHALHSEEFGMYWKENNPGYFWHQAPIETQALLIEVFDEVANDAQAVEDLKVWLLKQKQTQDWKTTKATAEACYALLRRGSDLLASDQLAEITVGGEKVDPRTKDDVTPEAGTGYFKTSWKGGEIQPAMGNVTVNK
;
A
#
# COMPACT_ATOMS: atom_id res chain seq x y z
N THR A 1 -5.61 -19.93 -18.00
CA THR A 1 -6.98 -20.45 -18.16
C THR A 1 -7.48 -20.93 -16.82
N PHE A 2 -8.69 -20.53 -16.44
CA PHE A 2 -9.38 -20.91 -15.21
C PHE A 2 -10.46 -21.94 -15.52
N ALA A 3 -10.61 -22.93 -14.63
CA ALA A 3 -11.58 -24.01 -14.78
C ALA A 3 -12.50 -24.14 -13.55
N PHE A 4 -13.74 -23.68 -13.69
CA PHE A 4 -14.78 -23.77 -12.67
C PHE A 4 -15.48 -25.14 -12.74
N ARG A 5 -14.86 -26.16 -12.12
CA ARG A 5 -15.31 -27.57 -12.18
C ARG A 5 -16.79 -27.77 -11.89
N LYS A 6 -17.34 -27.08 -10.88
CA LYS A 6 -18.77 -27.19 -10.53
C LYS A 6 -19.70 -26.74 -11.67
N LEU A 7 -19.31 -25.73 -12.46
CA LEU A 7 -20.07 -25.28 -13.61
C LEU A 7 -19.86 -26.21 -14.81
N LEU A 8 -18.63 -26.67 -15.04
CA LEU A 8 -18.33 -27.64 -16.11
C LEU A 8 -19.12 -28.95 -15.93
N ASP A 9 -19.29 -29.41 -14.69
CA ASP A 9 -20.03 -30.62 -14.35
C ASP A 9 -21.55 -30.41 -14.29
N SER A 10 -22.05 -29.17 -14.40
CA SER A 10 -23.48 -28.87 -14.21
C SER A 10 -24.38 -29.56 -15.23
N GLY A 11 -23.87 -29.79 -16.45
CA GLY A 11 -24.59 -30.48 -17.53
C GLY A 11 -24.94 -31.94 -17.21
N LYS A 12 -24.36 -32.53 -16.15
CA LYS A 12 -24.70 -33.88 -15.68
C LYS A 12 -25.96 -33.92 -14.80
N SER A 13 -26.40 -32.77 -14.27
CA SER A 13 -27.56 -32.68 -13.40
C SER A 13 -28.85 -32.41 -14.19
N LYS A 14 -29.88 -33.21 -13.95
CA LYS A 14 -31.20 -33.05 -14.58
C LYS A 14 -32.12 -32.05 -13.86
N THR A 15 -31.75 -31.64 -12.64
CA THR A 15 -32.58 -30.77 -11.78
C THR A 15 -31.95 -29.41 -11.50
N LEU A 16 -30.65 -29.25 -11.76
CA LEU A 16 -29.93 -28.02 -11.51
C LEU A 16 -30.42 -26.91 -12.46
N ARG A 17 -30.80 -25.78 -11.89
CA ARG A 17 -31.16 -24.58 -12.63
C ARG A 17 -30.15 -23.48 -12.30
N HIS A 18 -29.51 -22.94 -13.33
CA HIS A 18 -28.64 -21.79 -13.16
C HIS A 18 -29.47 -20.54 -12.90
N GLN A 19 -29.00 -19.67 -12.02
CA GLN A 19 -29.65 -18.39 -11.72
C GLN A 19 -28.96 -17.26 -12.49
N ASN A 20 -27.65 -17.09 -12.26
CA ASN A 20 -26.84 -16.03 -12.84
C ASN A 20 -25.38 -16.47 -12.90
N LEU A 21 -24.68 -16.10 -13.97
CA LEU A 21 -23.23 -16.18 -14.08
C LEU A 21 -22.73 -14.77 -14.34
N THR A 22 -21.85 -14.26 -13.48
CA THR A 22 -21.26 -12.92 -13.64
C THR A 22 -19.78 -13.04 -13.92
N LEU A 23 -19.31 -12.32 -14.92
CA LEU A 23 -17.89 -12.06 -15.14
C LEU A 23 -17.61 -10.60 -14.76
N GLU A 24 -16.69 -10.42 -13.84
CA GLU A 24 -16.16 -9.14 -13.41
C GLU A 24 -14.64 -9.16 -13.63
N PHE A 25 -14.11 -8.18 -14.35
CA PHE A 25 -12.69 -8.17 -14.70
C PHE A 25 -12.11 -6.76 -14.68
N THR A 26 -10.83 -6.66 -14.30
CA THR A 26 -10.06 -5.41 -14.28
C THR A 26 -8.72 -5.64 -14.96
N SER A 27 -8.48 -4.91 -16.05
CA SER A 27 -7.26 -5.07 -16.88
C SER A 27 -6.04 -4.38 -16.27
N ASN A 28 -6.26 -3.33 -15.48
CA ASN A 28 -5.22 -2.54 -14.84
C ASN A 28 -5.54 -2.24 -13.36
N PRO A 29 -5.21 -3.17 -12.44
CA PRO A 29 -5.54 -3.02 -11.02
C PRO A 29 -4.65 -1.99 -10.30
N ALA A 30 -3.56 -1.51 -10.91
CA ALA A 30 -2.73 -0.45 -10.31
C ALA A 30 -3.52 0.84 -10.06
N TRP A 31 -4.57 1.09 -10.86
CA TRP A 31 -5.49 2.21 -10.66
C TRP A 31 -6.26 2.16 -9.34
N TYR A 32 -6.38 0.99 -8.69
CA TYR A 32 -6.97 0.91 -7.35
C TYR A 32 -6.15 1.63 -6.28
N ALA A 33 -4.82 1.72 -6.44
CA ALA A 33 -3.99 2.56 -5.57
C ALA A 33 -4.39 4.03 -5.69
N VAL A 34 -4.55 4.52 -6.93
CA VAL A 34 -4.94 5.90 -7.21
C VAL A 34 -6.34 6.21 -6.65
N GLN A 35 -7.27 5.28 -6.80
CA GLN A 35 -8.63 5.42 -6.26
C GLN A 35 -8.68 5.43 -4.73
N ALA A 36 -7.65 4.94 -4.04
CA ALA A 36 -7.59 4.94 -2.58
C ALA A 36 -6.98 6.21 -1.98
N LEU A 37 -6.25 7.02 -2.77
CA LEU A 37 -5.61 8.26 -2.28
C LEU A 37 -6.54 9.28 -1.61
N PRO A 38 -7.82 9.48 -2.03
CA PRO A 38 -8.72 10.44 -1.37
C PRO A 38 -8.95 10.16 0.12
N TYR A 39 -8.94 8.88 0.52
CA TYR A 39 -9.16 8.50 1.91
C TYR A 39 -8.13 9.13 2.86
N LEU A 40 -6.88 9.26 2.41
CA LEU A 40 -5.80 9.90 3.16
C LEU A 40 -5.97 11.42 3.30
N MET A 41 -6.73 12.05 2.40
CA MET A 41 -6.88 13.50 2.32
C MET A 41 -8.01 14.03 3.20
N GLU A 42 -9.04 13.22 3.44
CA GLU A 42 -10.30 13.67 4.04
C GLU A 42 -10.45 13.36 5.53
N TYR A 43 -9.51 12.60 6.10
CA TYR A 43 -9.63 12.22 7.50
C TYR A 43 -9.53 13.47 8.41
N PRO A 44 -10.53 13.73 9.29
CA PRO A 44 -10.81 15.07 9.80
C PRO A 44 -9.87 15.54 10.94
N TYR A 45 -8.95 14.69 11.38
CA TYR A 45 -8.10 15.01 12.54
C TYR A 45 -6.84 15.77 12.15
N GLU A 46 -6.35 16.55 13.12
CA GLU A 46 -5.22 17.46 12.99
C GLU A 46 -4.00 16.99 13.81
N CYS A 47 -3.86 15.67 14.00
CA CYS A 47 -2.66 15.08 14.59
C CYS A 47 -1.55 14.96 13.53
N SER A 48 -0.30 14.81 14.00
CA SER A 48 0.88 14.84 13.11
C SER A 48 0.84 13.72 12.06
N GLU A 49 0.32 12.54 12.43
CA GLU A 49 0.14 11.42 11.49
C GLU A 49 -0.85 11.78 10.38
N GLN A 50 -1.99 12.39 10.69
CA GLN A 50 -2.97 12.73 9.65
C GLN A 50 -2.48 13.86 8.75
N VAL A 51 -1.83 14.87 9.32
CA VAL A 51 -1.23 15.96 8.53
C VAL A 51 -0.19 15.39 7.57
N PHE A 52 0.63 14.45 8.04
CA PHE A 52 1.59 13.75 7.20
C PHE A 52 0.90 12.87 6.14
N SER A 53 -0.13 12.09 6.49
CA SER A 53 -0.92 11.28 5.55
C SER A 53 -1.55 12.13 4.44
N ARG A 54 -2.06 13.33 4.77
CA ARG A 54 -2.52 14.31 3.77
C ARG A 54 -1.40 14.76 2.85
N TYR A 55 -0.23 15.13 3.40
CA TYR A 55 0.93 15.51 2.61
C TYR A 55 1.39 14.37 1.68
N TYR A 56 1.45 13.15 2.21
CA TYR A 56 1.86 11.94 1.50
C TYR A 56 0.95 11.65 0.30
N ALA A 57 -0.36 11.64 0.53
CA ALA A 57 -1.35 11.39 -0.50
C ALA A 57 -1.36 12.47 -1.59
N ASN A 58 -1.32 13.75 -1.19
CA ASN A 58 -1.25 14.86 -2.12
C ASN A 58 0.03 14.80 -2.97
N SER A 59 1.16 14.39 -2.37
CA SER A 59 2.44 14.26 -3.09
C SER A 59 2.33 13.16 -4.15
N LEU A 60 1.86 11.97 -3.77
CA LEU A 60 1.64 10.85 -4.70
C LEU A 60 0.66 11.21 -5.81
N ALA A 61 -0.50 11.76 -5.45
CA ALA A 61 -1.52 12.14 -6.42
C ALA A 61 -1.00 13.20 -7.40
N SER A 62 -0.27 14.20 -6.90
CA SER A 62 0.33 15.25 -7.74
C SER A 62 1.39 14.67 -8.68
N HIS A 63 2.24 13.77 -8.20
CA HIS A 63 3.24 13.12 -9.04
C HIS A 63 2.59 12.25 -10.12
N ILE A 64 1.60 11.42 -9.76
CA ILE A 64 0.86 10.57 -10.70
C ILE A 64 0.14 11.40 -11.77
N ALA A 65 -0.53 12.50 -11.38
CA ALA A 65 -1.25 13.35 -12.33
C ALA A 65 -0.32 14.08 -13.32
N ASN A 66 0.90 14.40 -12.89
CA ASN A 66 1.88 15.11 -13.71
C ASN A 66 2.87 14.20 -14.45
N SER A 67 2.93 12.91 -14.12
CA SER A 67 3.91 11.99 -14.72
C SER A 67 3.56 11.57 -16.14
N ASN A 68 2.27 11.51 -16.51
CA ASN A 68 1.85 11.09 -17.84
C ASN A 68 0.54 11.74 -18.33
N PRO A 69 0.52 12.38 -19.52
CA PRO A 69 -0.70 12.94 -20.11
C PRO A 69 -1.86 11.94 -20.30
N ARG A 70 -1.58 10.64 -20.40
CA ARG A 70 -2.61 9.58 -20.47
C ARG A 70 -3.37 9.46 -19.15
N ILE A 71 -2.65 9.51 -18.03
CA ILE A 71 -3.24 9.44 -16.69
C ILE A 71 -4.16 10.65 -16.48
N ARG A 72 -3.72 11.84 -16.93
CA ARG A 72 -4.56 13.05 -16.93
C ARG A 72 -5.88 12.86 -17.70
N ARG A 73 -5.86 12.22 -18.87
CA ARG A 73 -7.07 11.91 -19.65
C ARG A 73 -8.03 10.97 -18.92
N VAL A 74 -7.50 10.00 -18.15
CA VAL A 74 -8.34 9.13 -17.32
C VAL A 74 -9.06 9.93 -16.24
N PHE A 75 -8.37 10.88 -15.60
CA PHE A 75 -8.99 11.77 -14.62
C PHE A 75 -10.05 12.68 -15.23
N ASP A 76 -9.79 13.25 -16.40
CA ASP A 76 -10.77 14.06 -17.14
C ASP A 76 -12.02 13.22 -17.52
N ALA A 77 -11.84 11.94 -17.86
CA ALA A 77 -12.94 11.02 -18.18
C ALA A 77 -13.79 10.69 -16.95
N TRP A 78 -13.17 10.39 -15.81
CA TRP A 78 -13.88 10.16 -14.53
C TRP A 78 -14.69 11.39 -14.09
N ARG A 79 -14.15 12.60 -14.32
CA ARG A 79 -14.83 13.85 -13.97
C ARG A 79 -16.06 14.14 -14.84
N ASN A 80 -15.96 13.91 -16.15
CA ASN A 80 -16.94 14.45 -17.11
C ASN A 80 -17.86 13.40 -17.73
N THR A 81 -17.44 12.14 -17.83
CA THR A 81 -18.09 11.14 -18.72
C THR A 81 -18.49 9.85 -18.00
N GLN A 82 -17.77 9.45 -16.94
CA GLN A 82 -18.03 8.19 -16.23
C GLN A 82 -18.11 8.39 -14.70
N PRO A 83 -19.09 9.14 -14.17
CA PRO A 83 -19.24 9.34 -12.73
C PRO A 83 -19.50 8.01 -11.99
N ASP A 84 -20.15 7.03 -12.63
CA ASP A 84 -20.42 5.71 -12.03
C ASP A 84 -19.15 4.88 -11.78
N ALA A 85 -18.05 5.18 -12.47
CA ALA A 85 -16.74 4.56 -12.19
C ALA A 85 -16.25 4.88 -10.77
N LEU A 86 -16.77 5.97 -10.19
CA LEU A 86 -16.46 6.44 -8.84
C LEU A 86 -17.42 5.88 -7.78
N LEU A 87 -18.25 4.89 -8.09
CA LEU A 87 -19.05 4.19 -7.07
C LEU A 87 -18.19 3.18 -6.29
N SER A 88 -18.60 2.85 -5.06
CA SER A 88 -18.01 1.76 -4.28
C SER A 88 -18.24 0.41 -4.96
N SER A 89 -17.44 -0.58 -4.58
CA SER A 89 -17.60 -1.95 -5.13
C SER A 89 -18.97 -2.54 -4.78
N LEU A 90 -19.54 -2.21 -3.61
CA LEU A 90 -20.88 -2.66 -3.23
C LEU A 90 -21.98 -1.92 -4.02
N GLU A 91 -21.80 -0.64 -4.33
CA GLU A 91 -22.76 0.11 -5.14
C GLU A 91 -22.76 -0.32 -6.61
N LYS A 92 -21.60 -0.68 -7.17
CA LYS A 92 -21.48 -1.28 -8.51
C LYS A 92 -22.15 -2.67 -8.63
N ASN A 93 -22.38 -3.32 -7.49
CA ASN A 93 -22.92 -4.68 -7.41
C ASN A 93 -24.25 -4.70 -6.63
N PRO A 94 -25.35 -4.13 -7.18
CA PRO A 94 -26.64 -4.02 -6.49
C PRO A 94 -27.26 -5.37 -6.13
N GLU A 95 -26.89 -6.46 -6.81
CA GLU A 95 -27.32 -7.81 -6.43
C GLU A 95 -26.78 -8.27 -5.06
N LEU A 96 -25.71 -7.65 -4.55
CA LEU A 96 -25.22 -7.88 -3.19
C LEU A 96 -26.08 -7.17 -2.13
N LYS A 97 -26.90 -6.19 -2.53
CA LYS A 97 -27.78 -5.41 -1.65
C LYS A 97 -29.17 -6.05 -1.43
N SER A 98 -29.54 -7.11 -2.18
CA SER A 98 -30.91 -7.66 -2.16
C SER A 98 -31.23 -8.59 -0.99
N LEU A 99 -30.24 -8.98 -0.17
CA LEU A 99 -30.51 -9.44 1.19
C LEU A 99 -30.75 -8.18 2.05
N LEU A 100 -31.65 -8.21 3.03
CA LEU A 100 -32.03 -7.08 3.90
C LEU A 100 -30.83 -6.43 4.62
N LEU A 101 -30.07 -5.61 3.89
CA LEU A 101 -28.83 -4.99 4.34
C LEU A 101 -28.89 -3.46 4.20
N GLU A 102 -30.02 -2.87 3.78
CA GLU A 102 -30.13 -1.42 3.52
C GLU A 102 -29.79 -0.54 4.75
N GLU A 103 -29.80 -1.10 5.97
CA GLU A 103 -29.53 -0.40 7.23
C GLU A 103 -28.34 -1.01 8.01
N THR A 104 -27.31 -1.46 7.30
CA THR A 104 -26.19 -2.17 7.92
C THR A 104 -24.86 -1.45 7.72
N PRO A 105 -23.89 -1.61 8.64
CA PRO A 105 -22.67 -0.81 8.63
C PRO A 105 -21.90 -0.80 7.30
N TRP A 106 -21.88 -1.92 6.55
CA TRP A 106 -21.20 -1.98 5.25
C TRP A 106 -21.90 -1.20 4.13
N VAL A 107 -23.22 -0.94 4.23
CA VAL A 107 -23.93 -0.05 3.29
C VAL A 107 -23.56 1.41 3.55
N LEU A 108 -23.42 1.80 4.82
CA LEU A 108 -22.91 3.12 5.19
C LEU A 108 -21.44 3.29 4.74
N GLU A 109 -20.59 2.30 4.99
CA GLU A 109 -19.19 2.30 4.50
C GLU A 109 -19.11 2.39 2.98
N ALA A 110 -20.02 1.72 2.25
CA ALA A 110 -20.10 1.79 0.80
C ALA A 110 -20.56 3.16 0.30
N GLN A 111 -21.53 3.80 0.95
CA GLN A 111 -21.94 5.17 0.64
C GLN A 111 -20.77 6.14 0.88
N ASP A 112 -20.08 6.01 2.02
CA ASP A 112 -18.90 6.80 2.34
C ASP A 112 -17.76 6.59 1.33
N GLU A 113 -17.48 5.35 0.92
CA GLU A 113 -16.48 5.06 -0.12
C GLU A 113 -16.86 5.70 -1.46
N SER A 114 -18.15 5.72 -1.79
CA SER A 114 -18.65 6.29 -3.05
C SER A 114 -18.59 7.81 -3.04
N GLU A 115 -18.89 8.44 -1.91
CA GLU A 115 -18.67 9.88 -1.73
C GLU A 115 -17.18 10.24 -1.79
N ARG A 116 -16.30 9.46 -1.13
CA ARG A 116 -14.84 9.62 -1.23
C ARG A 116 -14.34 9.49 -2.67
N LYS A 117 -14.85 8.52 -3.42
CA LYS A 117 -14.49 8.30 -4.82
C LYS A 117 -15.05 9.38 -5.75
N LYS A 118 -16.28 9.88 -5.56
CA LYS A 118 -16.80 11.02 -6.36
C LYS A 118 -15.91 12.26 -6.22
N ARG A 119 -15.24 12.42 -5.07
CA ARG A 119 -14.31 13.51 -4.82
C ARG A 119 -12.94 13.35 -5.50
N ILE A 120 -12.61 12.20 -6.08
CA ILE A 120 -11.47 12.01 -6.99
C ILE A 120 -11.48 13.08 -8.10
N ALA A 121 -12.66 13.37 -8.66
CA ALA A 121 -12.80 14.38 -9.72
C ALA A 121 -12.49 15.82 -9.24
N LEU A 122 -12.71 16.11 -7.95
CA LEU A 122 -12.35 17.37 -7.30
C LEU A 122 -10.88 17.39 -6.86
N LEU A 123 -10.32 16.21 -6.58
CA LEU A 123 -8.93 16.00 -6.20
C LEU A 123 -8.01 16.50 -7.30
N PHE A 124 -8.26 16.13 -8.56
CA PHE A 124 -7.37 16.47 -9.68
C PHE A 124 -7.51 17.90 -10.22
N ASP A 125 -8.10 18.80 -9.42
CA ASP A 125 -7.85 20.22 -9.58
C ASP A 125 -6.40 20.52 -9.13
N LEU A 126 -5.47 20.47 -10.08
CA LEU A 126 -4.02 20.59 -9.84
C LEU A 126 -3.64 21.80 -8.98
N ASN A 127 -4.39 22.91 -9.09
CA ASN A 127 -4.14 24.09 -8.27
C ASN A 127 -4.51 23.84 -6.80
N LYS A 128 -5.68 23.23 -6.54
CA LYS A 128 -6.08 22.85 -5.18
C LYS A 128 -5.17 21.80 -4.57
N MET A 129 -4.67 20.85 -5.35
CA MET A 129 -3.69 19.86 -4.89
C MET A 129 -2.38 20.51 -4.44
N ALA A 130 -1.85 21.41 -5.27
CA ALA A 130 -0.61 22.12 -4.96
C ALA A 130 -0.77 22.95 -3.67
N ASP A 131 -1.89 23.65 -3.51
CA ASP A 131 -2.21 24.41 -2.31
C ASP A 131 -2.36 23.51 -1.07
N ALA A 132 -3.07 22.39 -1.20
CA ALA A 132 -3.27 21.41 -0.13
C ALA A 132 -1.94 20.76 0.30
N LEU A 133 -1.09 20.39 -0.67
CA LEU A 133 0.24 19.83 -0.45
C LEU A 133 1.11 20.82 0.34
N GLN A 134 1.20 22.07 -0.13
CA GLN A 134 1.99 23.09 0.55
C GLN A 134 1.43 23.42 1.94
N SER A 135 0.11 23.47 2.09
CA SER A 135 -0.54 23.71 3.38
C SER A 135 -0.22 22.60 4.38
N ALA A 136 -0.35 21.33 3.97
CA ALA A 136 -0.03 20.18 4.81
C ALA A 136 1.46 20.16 5.20
N LEU A 137 2.37 20.44 4.25
CA LEU A 137 3.80 20.51 4.55
C LEU A 137 4.13 21.63 5.54
N ARG A 138 3.60 22.85 5.33
CA ARG A 138 3.81 23.98 6.27
C ARG A 138 3.29 23.64 7.66
N LYS A 139 2.12 22.99 7.74
CA LYS A 139 1.55 22.57 9.02
C LYS A 139 2.43 21.52 9.70
N LEU A 140 2.91 20.53 8.96
CA LEU A 140 3.83 19.53 9.47
C LEU A 140 5.12 20.16 10.02
N GLN A 141 5.67 21.15 9.31
CA GLN A 141 6.83 21.93 9.75
C GLN A 141 6.55 22.68 11.07
N GLN A 142 5.39 23.33 11.18
CA GLN A 142 4.98 24.04 12.40
C GLN A 142 4.77 23.12 13.60
N MET A 143 4.41 21.86 13.35
CA MET A 143 4.19 20.86 14.40
C MET A 143 5.50 20.20 14.88
N GLN A 144 6.62 20.42 14.18
CA GLN A 144 7.91 19.88 14.60
C GLN A 144 8.43 20.64 15.82
N LEU A 145 8.80 19.91 16.87
CA LEU A 145 9.34 20.46 18.10
C LEU A 145 10.80 20.92 17.93
N ASP A 146 11.31 21.69 18.89
CA ASP A 146 12.68 22.21 18.87
C ASP A 146 13.75 21.11 18.82
N ASN A 147 13.47 19.96 19.43
CA ASN A 147 14.35 18.79 19.40
C ASN A 147 14.31 18.02 18.07
N GLY A 148 13.45 18.42 17.11
CA GLY A 148 13.32 17.79 15.80
C GLY A 148 12.25 16.70 15.70
N ALA A 149 11.61 16.31 16.80
CA ALA A 149 10.56 15.30 16.81
C ALA A 149 9.18 15.88 16.47
N TRP A 150 8.22 14.98 16.22
CA TRP A 150 6.80 15.31 16.21
C TRP A 150 6.07 14.68 17.40
N PRO A 151 5.12 15.40 18.01
CA PRO A 151 4.19 14.83 18.96
C PRO A 151 3.04 14.10 18.23
N TRP A 152 2.20 13.39 18.98
CA TRP A 152 0.94 12.90 18.41
C TRP A 152 0.01 14.05 18.02
N PHE A 153 -0.25 14.97 18.96
CA PHE A 153 -1.02 16.19 18.74
C PHE A 153 -0.19 17.42 19.13
N PRO A 154 -0.46 18.60 18.53
CA PRO A 154 0.16 19.85 18.95
C PRO A 154 0.02 20.07 20.46
N GLY A 155 1.13 20.44 21.12
CA GLY A 155 1.17 20.67 22.57
C GLY A 155 1.47 19.44 23.43
N MET A 156 1.63 18.25 22.84
CA MET A 156 2.11 17.06 23.57
C MET A 156 3.63 16.91 23.50
N ASP A 157 4.15 15.98 24.30
CA ASP A 157 5.53 15.54 24.30
C ASP A 157 5.95 14.88 22.97
N PRO A 158 7.27 14.88 22.66
CA PRO A 158 7.81 14.23 21.46
C PRO A 158 7.46 12.74 21.41
N SER A 159 7.03 12.26 20.24
CA SER A 159 6.70 10.86 20.01
C SER A 159 7.70 10.23 19.06
N ARG A 160 8.51 9.30 19.58
CA ARG A 160 9.48 8.54 18.78
C ARG A 160 8.80 7.73 17.67
N TYR A 161 7.66 7.12 17.96
CA TYR A 161 6.90 6.33 16.97
C TYR A 161 6.40 7.19 15.81
N ILE A 162 5.79 8.34 16.12
CA ILE A 162 5.29 9.26 15.08
C ILE A 162 6.44 9.85 14.27
N THR A 163 7.52 10.22 14.94
CA THR A 163 8.72 10.75 14.26
C THR A 163 9.31 9.70 13.32
N GLY A 164 9.45 8.45 13.76
CA GLY A 164 9.92 7.34 12.93
C GLY A 164 8.99 7.03 11.75
N HIS A 165 7.67 7.12 11.94
CA HIS A 165 6.68 6.97 10.87
C HIS A 165 6.79 8.07 9.81
N ILE A 166 6.86 9.34 10.22
CA ILE A 166 7.01 10.49 9.30
C ILE A 166 8.33 10.40 8.54
N VAL A 167 9.43 10.08 9.23
CA VAL A 167 10.76 9.90 8.61
C VAL A 167 10.70 8.77 7.57
N SER A 168 10.12 7.61 7.91
CA SER A 168 10.00 6.49 6.97
C SER A 168 9.20 6.88 5.72
N GLY A 169 8.05 7.54 5.90
CA GLY A 169 7.23 7.96 4.77
C GLY A 169 7.86 9.09 3.94
N MET A 170 8.66 9.98 4.54
CA MET A 170 9.47 10.93 3.77
C MET A 170 10.52 10.19 2.92
N GLY A 171 11.10 9.11 3.45
CA GLY A 171 12.00 8.23 2.72
C GLY A 171 11.31 7.53 1.55
N HIS A 172 10.08 7.04 1.75
CA HIS A 172 9.24 6.47 0.69
C HIS A 172 8.97 7.45 -0.45
N LEU A 173 8.56 8.68 -0.14
CA LEU A 173 8.28 9.69 -1.16
C LEU A 173 9.53 10.08 -1.95
N ASP A 174 10.68 10.17 -1.27
CA ASP A 174 11.95 10.50 -1.93
C ASP A 174 12.43 9.34 -2.82
N GLN A 175 12.32 8.08 -2.36
CA GLN A 175 12.68 6.90 -3.14
C GLN A 175 11.80 6.72 -4.39
N LEU A 176 10.53 7.12 -4.33
CA LEU A 176 9.64 7.15 -5.50
C LEU A 176 9.93 8.33 -6.45
N GLY A 177 10.79 9.28 -6.08
CA GLY A 177 10.98 10.53 -6.82
C GLY A 177 9.73 11.42 -6.85
N VAL A 178 8.83 11.23 -5.88
CA VAL A 178 7.52 11.89 -5.78
C VAL A 178 7.65 13.24 -5.10
N SER A 179 8.56 13.35 -4.14
CA SER A 179 8.82 14.58 -3.42
C SER A 179 10.29 14.98 -3.57
N GLN A 180 10.51 16.28 -3.74
CA GLN A 180 11.83 16.88 -3.72
C GLN A 180 12.31 17.05 -2.27
N VAL A 181 12.27 15.97 -1.46
CA VAL A 181 12.61 16.02 -0.03
C VAL A 181 14.03 16.53 0.18
N ARG A 182 14.98 16.08 -0.65
CA ARG A 182 16.37 16.52 -0.62
C ARG A 182 16.62 17.86 -1.32
N GLU A 183 15.81 18.24 -2.32
CA GLU A 183 16.05 19.47 -3.10
C GLU A 183 15.44 20.71 -2.42
N ASN A 184 14.33 20.55 -1.69
CA ASN A 184 13.76 21.64 -0.90
C ASN A 184 14.52 21.77 0.43
N SER A 185 15.29 22.85 0.59
CA SER A 185 16.14 23.07 1.78
C SER A 185 15.37 23.06 3.11
N SER A 186 14.15 23.58 3.13
CA SER A 186 13.31 23.64 4.34
C SER A 186 12.77 22.27 4.73
N THR A 187 12.27 21.51 3.75
CA THR A 187 11.85 20.11 3.95
C THR A 187 13.05 19.25 4.36
N TRP A 188 14.19 19.42 3.70
CA TRP A 188 15.38 18.65 4.01
C TRP A 188 15.86 18.90 5.43
N GLU A 189 15.92 20.16 5.86
CA GLU A 189 16.31 20.48 7.24
C GLU A 189 15.35 19.90 8.27
N MET A 190 14.04 19.97 8.01
CA MET A 190 13.01 19.33 8.86
C MET A 190 13.28 17.82 9.02
N VAL A 191 13.55 17.11 7.92
CA VAL A 191 13.87 15.67 7.95
C VAL A 191 15.19 15.40 8.68
N ARG A 192 16.25 16.18 8.42
CA ARG A 192 17.55 16.01 9.10
C ARG A 192 17.44 16.17 10.60
N ARG A 193 16.68 17.16 11.09
CA ARG A 193 16.43 17.36 12.53
C ARG A 193 15.73 16.16 13.15
N ALA A 194 14.75 15.59 12.47
CA ALA A 194 14.05 14.39 12.92
C ALA A 194 14.95 13.15 12.94
N VAL A 195 15.81 12.98 11.93
CA VAL A 195 16.80 11.89 11.90
C VAL A 195 17.77 12.01 13.07
N ARG A 196 18.28 13.21 13.36
CA ARG A 196 19.16 13.46 14.51
C ARG A 196 18.48 13.20 15.85
N TYR A 197 17.21 13.59 15.99
CA TYR A 197 16.41 13.22 17.16
C TYR A 197 16.35 11.71 17.37
N LEU A 198 16.08 10.96 16.30
CA LEU A 198 16.03 9.50 16.37
C LEU A 198 17.39 8.88 16.73
N ASP A 199 18.49 9.41 16.18
CA ASP A 199 19.85 8.97 16.54
C ASP A 199 20.13 9.20 18.05
N ALA A 200 19.71 10.36 18.60
CA ALA A 200 19.85 10.67 20.02
C ALA A 200 19.02 9.74 20.91
N GLU A 201 17.80 9.40 20.50
CA GLU A 201 16.93 8.46 21.21
C GLU A 201 17.53 7.05 21.27
N MET A 202 18.20 6.60 20.21
CA MET A 202 18.88 5.31 20.17
C MET A 202 20.14 5.28 21.03
N GLN A 203 20.85 6.40 21.11
CA GLN A 203 21.93 6.58 22.06
C GLN A 203 21.42 6.52 23.50
N ALA A 204 20.28 7.15 23.81
CA ALA A 204 19.68 7.10 25.15
C ALA A 204 19.27 5.67 25.54
N ASP A 205 18.71 4.90 24.60
CA ASP A 205 18.40 3.48 24.82
C ASP A 205 19.66 2.67 25.14
N TYR A 206 20.72 2.88 24.36
CA TYR A 206 21.99 2.19 24.57
C TYR A 206 22.62 2.57 25.92
N GLN A 207 22.59 3.86 26.28
CA GLN A 207 23.10 4.32 27.58
C GLN A 207 22.32 3.70 28.74
N ARG A 208 21.00 3.57 28.64
CA ARG A 208 20.18 2.88 29.65
C ARG A 208 20.58 1.42 29.83
N LEU A 209 21.01 0.72 28.77
CA LEU A 209 21.54 -0.65 28.90
C LEU A 209 22.84 -0.65 29.70
N LEU A 210 23.73 0.32 29.47
CA LEU A 210 24.99 0.44 30.21
C LEU A 210 24.76 0.76 31.68
N ASP A 211 23.89 1.73 31.97
CA ASP A 211 23.57 2.18 33.33
C ASP A 211 22.94 1.05 34.15
N ASN A 212 22.07 0.26 33.52
CA ASN A 212 21.44 -0.92 34.12
C ASN A 212 22.35 -2.16 34.14
N LYS A 213 23.58 -2.07 33.61
CA LYS A 213 24.56 -3.17 33.52
C LYS A 213 24.00 -4.40 32.78
N ASN A 214 23.19 -4.16 31.75
CA ASN A 214 22.68 -5.22 30.89
C ASN A 214 23.82 -5.93 30.16
N ASP A 215 23.65 -7.23 29.93
CA ASP A 215 24.58 -7.99 29.10
C ASP A 215 24.37 -7.64 27.62
N LEU A 216 25.30 -6.87 27.06
CA LEU A 216 25.27 -6.42 25.67
C LEU A 216 25.42 -7.57 24.66
N LYS A 217 25.83 -8.76 25.10
CA LYS A 217 25.91 -9.96 24.25
C LYS A 217 24.57 -10.68 24.10
N LYS A 218 23.55 -10.29 24.87
CA LYS A 218 22.19 -10.83 24.77
C LYS A 218 21.34 -9.96 23.87
N GLN A 219 20.13 -10.45 23.57
CA GLN A 219 19.14 -9.71 22.83
C GLN A 219 18.63 -8.54 23.67
N ASN A 220 18.96 -7.33 23.22
CA ASN A 220 18.48 -6.08 23.79
C ASN A 220 17.75 -5.22 22.73
N ILE A 221 17.88 -5.56 21.45
CA ILE A 221 17.10 -4.91 20.39
C ILE A 221 15.62 -5.23 20.58
N GLY A 222 14.76 -4.27 20.23
CA GLY A 222 13.31 -4.41 20.23
C GLY A 222 12.69 -3.79 18.98
N TYR A 223 11.36 -3.83 18.91
CA TYR A 223 10.59 -3.29 17.79
C TYR A 223 10.90 -1.82 17.50
N THR A 224 11.15 -1.02 18.54
CA THR A 224 11.46 0.41 18.40
C THR A 224 12.82 0.65 17.73
N GLN A 225 13.85 -0.11 18.08
CA GLN A 225 15.18 0.02 17.48
C GLN A 225 15.18 -0.49 16.04
N ILE A 226 14.39 -1.54 15.73
CA ILE A 226 14.20 -2.02 14.36
C ILE A 226 13.50 -0.96 13.50
N GLN A 227 12.42 -0.36 14.01
CA GLN A 227 11.73 0.73 13.33
C GLN A 227 12.67 1.92 13.07
N TYR A 228 13.52 2.25 14.04
CA TYR A 228 14.57 3.25 13.87
C TYR A 228 15.52 2.90 12.74
N LEU A 229 16.13 1.71 12.74
CA LEU A 229 17.11 1.32 11.72
C LEU A 229 16.50 1.38 10.32
N TYR A 230 15.25 0.94 10.19
CA TYR A 230 14.49 1.04 8.96
C TYR A 230 14.29 2.50 8.52
N ALA A 231 13.75 3.37 9.37
CA ALA A 231 13.57 4.79 9.07
C ALA A 231 14.91 5.48 8.73
N ARG A 232 15.96 5.17 9.50
CA ARG A 232 17.30 5.73 9.37
C ARG A 232 18.00 5.33 8.07
N SER A 233 17.69 4.15 7.55
CA SER A 233 18.27 3.60 6.31
C SER A 233 17.93 4.38 5.05
N TYR A 234 16.86 5.18 5.05
CA TYR A 234 16.50 6.07 3.94
C TYR A 234 17.41 7.30 3.82
N PHE A 235 18.14 7.65 4.88
CA PHE A 235 18.86 8.92 5.01
C PHE A 235 20.33 8.73 5.41
N LEU A 236 21.02 7.78 4.77
CA LEU A 236 22.44 7.48 5.03
C LEU A 236 23.39 8.64 4.66
N ASP A 237 22.91 9.60 3.88
CA ASP A 237 23.56 10.87 3.54
C ASP A 237 23.56 11.88 4.70
N VAL A 238 22.72 11.68 5.72
CA VAL A 238 22.86 12.37 7.01
C VAL A 238 23.93 11.63 7.81
N ASN A 239 25.02 12.32 8.16
CA ASN A 239 26.07 11.69 8.97
C ASN A 239 25.55 11.33 10.36
N VAL A 240 25.92 10.14 10.85
CA VAL A 240 25.74 9.78 12.26
C VAL A 240 26.84 10.46 13.05
N ASP A 241 26.45 11.34 13.98
CA ASP A 241 27.39 12.04 14.86
C ASP A 241 28.22 11.04 15.67
N ASP A 242 29.49 11.38 15.93
CA ASP A 242 30.43 10.47 16.61
C ASP A 242 29.94 10.04 18.01
N ALA A 243 29.18 10.92 18.68
CA ALA A 243 28.55 10.64 19.96
C ALA A 243 27.52 9.50 19.91
N TYR A 244 26.93 9.24 18.73
CA TYR A 244 25.86 8.24 18.53
C TYR A 244 26.34 7.00 17.76
N ARG A 245 27.51 7.07 17.13
CA ARG A 245 28.07 6.00 16.28
C ARG A 245 28.14 4.66 17.00
N LYS A 246 28.57 4.64 18.27
CA LYS A 246 28.66 3.40 19.05
C LYS A 246 27.30 2.72 19.25
N ALA A 247 26.26 3.49 19.58
CA ALA A 247 24.91 2.95 19.71
C ALA A 247 24.35 2.50 18.35
N TYR A 248 24.57 3.30 17.31
CA TYR A 248 24.15 2.97 15.95
C TYR A 248 24.73 1.63 15.46
N ASP A 249 26.04 1.43 15.63
CA ASP A 249 26.72 0.18 15.26
C ASP A 249 26.26 -1.00 16.13
N TYR A 250 26.02 -0.76 17.42
CA TYR A 250 25.48 -1.78 18.33
C TYR A 250 24.10 -2.26 17.89
N TRP A 251 23.18 -1.36 17.58
CA TRP A 251 21.83 -1.72 17.16
C TRP A 251 21.82 -2.44 15.80
N GLN A 252 22.66 -2.02 14.86
CA GLN A 252 22.88 -2.77 13.61
C GLN A 252 23.38 -4.20 13.88
N SER A 253 24.34 -4.38 14.80
CA SER A 253 24.82 -5.72 15.17
C SER A 253 23.70 -6.57 15.76
N GLN A 254 22.93 -6.02 16.71
CA GLN A 254 21.82 -6.74 17.32
C GLN A 254 20.74 -7.13 16.30
N ALA A 255 20.47 -6.28 15.29
CA ALA A 255 19.55 -6.61 14.21
C ALA A 255 20.05 -7.81 13.39
N LYS A 256 21.36 -7.87 13.11
CA LYS A 256 21.99 -9.02 12.44
C LYS A 256 21.92 -10.30 13.27
N ASP A 257 22.10 -10.20 14.58
CA ASP A 257 22.19 -11.38 15.45
C ASP A 257 20.81 -11.95 15.81
N TYR A 258 19.77 -11.12 15.89
CA TYR A 258 18.48 -11.50 16.50
C TYR A 258 17.26 -11.44 15.57
N TRP A 259 17.43 -11.25 14.26
CA TRP A 259 16.30 -11.12 13.31
C TRP A 259 15.32 -12.31 13.32
N LEU A 260 15.80 -13.52 13.62
CA LEU A 260 14.97 -14.74 13.70
C LEU A 260 13.91 -14.68 14.81
N SER A 261 14.10 -13.83 15.83
CA SER A 261 13.19 -13.73 16.97
C SER A 261 11.93 -12.89 16.69
N TYR A 262 11.86 -12.22 15.53
CA TYR A 262 10.78 -11.30 15.21
C TYR A 262 9.83 -11.80 14.13
N ASN A 263 8.66 -11.18 14.07
CA ASN A 263 7.66 -11.43 13.03
C ASN A 263 8.13 -10.96 11.63
N LYS A 264 7.41 -11.38 10.58
CA LYS A 264 7.80 -11.09 9.19
C LYS A 264 7.91 -9.59 8.88
N TYR A 265 7.11 -8.75 9.53
CA TYR A 265 7.18 -7.30 9.37
C TYR A 265 8.53 -6.75 9.84
N MET A 266 8.96 -7.11 11.04
CA MET A 266 10.27 -6.71 11.56
C MET A 266 11.42 -7.34 10.78
N GLN A 267 11.28 -8.60 10.34
CA GLN A 267 12.28 -9.23 9.46
C GLN A 267 12.45 -8.43 8.17
N GLY A 268 11.36 -7.98 7.54
CA GLY A 268 11.42 -7.11 6.38
C GLY A 268 12.11 -5.77 6.64
N MET A 269 11.80 -5.13 7.78
CA MET A 269 12.44 -3.87 8.18
C MET A 269 13.95 -4.04 8.38
N ILE A 270 14.36 -5.13 9.03
CA ILE A 270 15.78 -5.48 9.23
C ILE A 270 16.46 -5.74 7.88
N ALA A 271 15.82 -6.51 6.98
CA ALA A 271 16.38 -6.82 5.67
C ALA A 271 16.66 -5.55 4.86
N LEU A 272 15.68 -4.64 4.79
CA LEU A 272 15.83 -3.37 4.07
C LEU A 272 16.87 -2.46 4.71
N ALA A 273 16.83 -2.31 6.04
CA ALA A 273 17.78 -1.48 6.75
C ALA A 273 19.22 -1.94 6.51
N LEU A 274 19.49 -3.24 6.73
CA LEU A 274 20.81 -3.82 6.56
C LEU A 274 21.27 -3.83 5.10
N HIS A 275 20.36 -4.08 4.15
CA HIS A 275 20.67 -4.02 2.72
C HIS A 275 21.17 -2.63 2.31
N ARG A 276 20.43 -1.57 2.68
CA ARG A 276 20.81 -0.18 2.38
C ARG A 276 22.11 0.22 3.07
N MET A 277 22.38 -0.35 4.25
CA MET A 277 23.64 -0.17 4.98
C MET A 277 24.80 -1.02 4.43
N ASN A 278 24.64 -1.66 3.27
CA ASN A 278 25.63 -2.50 2.59
C ASN A 278 26.06 -3.75 3.37
N GLU A 279 25.19 -4.27 4.25
CA GLU A 279 25.36 -5.62 4.81
C GLU A 279 25.09 -6.66 3.71
N LYS A 280 25.96 -7.66 3.58
CA LYS A 280 26.01 -8.51 2.39
C LYS A 280 25.24 -9.82 2.50
N ASN A 281 25.05 -10.35 3.71
CA ASN A 281 24.64 -11.74 3.91
C ASN A 281 23.23 -11.84 4.52
N VAL A 282 23.00 -11.15 5.64
CA VAL A 282 21.80 -11.24 6.45
C VAL A 282 20.53 -10.83 5.67
N PRO A 283 20.52 -9.75 4.87
CA PRO A 283 19.35 -9.45 4.03
C PRO A 283 18.97 -10.61 3.10
N GLY A 284 19.96 -11.29 2.50
CA GLY A 284 19.74 -12.45 1.64
C GLY A 284 19.19 -13.66 2.41
N ASP A 285 19.70 -13.91 3.62
CA ASP A 285 19.19 -14.97 4.50
C ASP A 285 17.74 -14.71 4.93
N ILE A 286 17.40 -13.45 5.23
CA ILE A 286 16.02 -13.05 5.54
C ILE A 286 15.11 -13.26 4.34
N VAL A 287 15.51 -12.82 3.13
CA VAL A 287 14.75 -13.06 1.89
C VAL A 287 14.52 -14.55 1.67
N LYS A 288 15.55 -15.38 1.87
CA LYS A 288 15.44 -16.83 1.75
C LYS A 288 14.42 -17.39 2.74
N SER A 289 14.50 -17.00 4.01
CA SER A 289 13.55 -17.41 5.05
C SER A 289 12.11 -16.96 4.71
N LEU A 290 11.93 -15.72 4.25
CA LEU A 290 10.62 -15.21 3.82
C LEU A 290 10.05 -16.06 2.69
N ARG A 291 10.86 -16.37 1.67
CA ARG A 291 10.46 -17.19 0.52
C ARG A 291 10.09 -18.62 0.92
N GLU A 292 10.88 -19.26 1.79
CA GLU A 292 10.64 -20.64 2.24
C GLU A 292 9.34 -20.78 3.06
N HIS A 293 8.92 -19.73 3.76
CA HIS A 293 7.70 -19.73 4.57
C HIS A 293 6.49 -19.13 3.85
N ALA A 294 6.63 -18.75 2.58
CA ALA A 294 5.54 -18.20 1.79
C ALA A 294 4.63 -19.31 1.25
N LEU A 295 3.34 -18.99 1.17
CA LEU A 295 2.34 -19.78 0.46
C LEU A 295 2.13 -19.17 -0.92
N HIS A 296 1.90 -20.04 -1.90
CA HIS A 296 1.60 -19.67 -3.27
C HIS A 296 0.24 -20.25 -3.68
N SER A 297 -0.63 -19.44 -4.26
CA SER A 297 -1.86 -19.91 -4.90
C SER A 297 -2.22 -19.05 -6.10
N GLU A 298 -2.93 -19.63 -7.07
CA GLU A 298 -3.43 -18.87 -8.23
C GLU A 298 -4.38 -17.74 -7.82
N GLU A 299 -5.07 -17.88 -6.69
CA GLU A 299 -6.07 -16.91 -6.21
C GLU A 299 -5.45 -15.75 -5.44
N PHE A 300 -4.46 -16.03 -4.58
CA PHE A 300 -3.89 -15.06 -3.64
C PHE A 300 -2.45 -14.65 -3.98
N GLY A 301 -1.84 -15.25 -5.01
CA GLY A 301 -0.44 -15.04 -5.34
C GLY A 301 0.48 -15.54 -4.21
N MET A 302 1.44 -14.72 -3.81
CA MET A 302 2.39 -15.01 -2.73
C MET A 302 1.96 -14.33 -1.43
N TYR A 303 1.89 -15.08 -0.32
CA TYR A 303 1.46 -14.53 0.98
C TYR A 303 1.90 -15.41 2.17
N TRP A 304 1.69 -14.93 3.40
CA TRP A 304 2.00 -15.69 4.62
C TRP A 304 0.75 -15.88 5.47
N LYS A 305 0.43 -17.13 5.83
CA LYS A 305 -0.71 -17.45 6.71
C LYS A 305 -0.57 -16.87 8.12
N GLU A 306 0.65 -16.64 8.57
CA GLU A 306 0.96 -16.05 9.88
C GLU A 306 0.76 -14.53 9.92
N ASN A 307 0.58 -13.88 8.77
CA ASN A 307 0.35 -12.44 8.65
C ASN A 307 -1.09 -12.07 9.02
N ASN A 308 -1.42 -12.22 10.30
CA ASN A 308 -2.75 -11.96 10.84
C ASN A 308 -2.81 -10.63 11.61
N PRO A 309 -3.97 -9.96 11.64
CA PRO A 309 -4.16 -8.74 12.41
C PRO A 309 -4.04 -9.02 13.90
N GLY A 310 -3.57 -8.03 14.67
CA GLY A 310 -3.47 -8.13 16.12
C GLY A 310 -3.49 -6.78 16.83
N TYR A 311 -3.34 -6.79 18.15
CA TYR A 311 -3.44 -5.59 18.99
C TYR A 311 -2.24 -4.64 18.86
N PHE A 312 -1.07 -5.16 18.47
CA PHE A 312 0.14 -4.36 18.38
C PHE A 312 0.30 -3.73 17.00
N TRP A 313 0.92 -2.55 16.95
CA TRP A 313 1.13 -1.79 15.70
C TRP A 313 1.89 -2.57 14.61
N HIS A 314 2.71 -3.54 15.00
CA HIS A 314 3.50 -4.40 14.10
C HIS A 314 2.74 -5.67 13.64
N GLN A 315 1.45 -5.79 13.97
CA GLN A 315 0.54 -6.86 13.55
C GLN A 315 -0.49 -6.29 12.56
N ALA A 316 0.01 -5.67 11.49
CA ALA A 316 -0.79 -4.95 10.50
C ALA A 316 -0.61 -5.60 9.11
N PRO A 317 -1.54 -6.47 8.66
CA PRO A 317 -1.32 -7.34 7.52
C PRO A 317 -1.03 -6.62 6.19
N ILE A 318 -1.73 -5.51 5.94
CA ILE A 318 -1.54 -4.69 4.73
C ILE A 318 -0.15 -4.07 4.72
N GLU A 319 0.28 -3.51 5.86
CA GLU A 319 1.57 -2.87 6.03
C GLU A 319 2.71 -3.88 5.96
N THR A 320 2.52 -5.07 6.55
CA THR A 320 3.44 -6.19 6.39
C THR A 320 3.59 -6.59 4.93
N GLN A 321 2.49 -6.79 4.21
CA GLN A 321 2.56 -7.21 2.80
C GLN A 321 3.23 -6.14 1.93
N ALA A 322 2.89 -4.87 2.12
CA ALA A 322 3.49 -3.75 1.41
C ALA A 322 5.01 -3.65 1.65
N LEU A 323 5.45 -3.80 2.90
CA LEU A 323 6.86 -3.83 3.24
C LEU A 323 7.58 -5.03 2.59
N LEU A 324 6.96 -6.21 2.58
CA LEU A 324 7.56 -7.39 1.98
C LEU A 324 7.65 -7.26 0.44
N ILE A 325 6.71 -6.59 -0.22
CA ILE A 325 6.87 -6.22 -1.64
C ILE A 325 8.15 -5.41 -1.84
N GLU A 326 8.40 -4.42 -0.99
CA GLU A 326 9.63 -3.64 -1.03
C GLU A 326 10.89 -4.48 -0.76
N VAL A 327 10.84 -5.45 0.18
CA VAL A 327 11.95 -6.39 0.41
C VAL A 327 12.27 -7.21 -0.84
N PHE A 328 11.25 -7.80 -1.47
CA PHE A 328 11.46 -8.63 -2.68
C PHE A 328 11.85 -7.78 -3.89
N ASP A 329 11.45 -6.51 -3.93
CA ASP A 329 11.89 -5.60 -4.96
C ASP A 329 13.34 -5.15 -4.78
N GLU A 330 13.69 -4.62 -3.60
CA GLU A 330 14.98 -3.98 -3.37
C GLU A 330 16.09 -4.97 -3.05
N VAL A 331 15.83 -5.89 -2.13
CA VAL A 331 16.84 -6.81 -1.60
C VAL A 331 16.96 -8.04 -2.51
N ALA A 332 15.83 -8.63 -2.88
CA ALA A 332 15.81 -9.84 -3.70
C ALA A 332 15.94 -9.56 -5.20
N ASN A 333 15.59 -8.35 -5.64
CA ASN A 333 15.48 -7.97 -7.06
C ASN A 333 14.63 -8.98 -7.87
N ASP A 334 13.52 -9.44 -7.29
CA ASP A 334 12.71 -10.53 -7.80
C ASP A 334 11.37 -9.99 -8.35
N ALA A 335 11.36 -9.75 -9.67
CA ALA A 335 10.21 -9.16 -10.35
C ALA A 335 8.94 -10.00 -10.25
N GLN A 336 9.07 -11.32 -10.36
CA GLN A 336 7.92 -12.20 -10.34
C GLN A 336 7.33 -12.26 -8.94
N ALA A 337 8.17 -12.39 -7.91
CA ALA A 337 7.69 -12.38 -6.53
C ALA A 337 6.97 -11.07 -6.18
N VAL A 338 7.47 -9.92 -6.67
CA VAL A 338 6.80 -8.63 -6.48
C VAL A 338 5.38 -8.65 -7.06
N GLU A 339 5.19 -9.12 -8.28
CA GLU A 339 3.86 -9.18 -8.90
C GLU A 339 2.95 -10.19 -8.18
N ASP A 340 3.48 -11.35 -7.78
CA ASP A 340 2.73 -12.34 -7.00
C ASP A 340 2.30 -11.80 -5.62
N LEU A 341 3.13 -11.00 -4.97
CA LEU A 341 2.81 -10.37 -3.68
C LEU A 341 1.76 -9.26 -3.81
N LYS A 342 1.76 -8.53 -4.94
CA LYS A 342 0.74 -7.51 -5.26
C LYS A 342 -0.64 -8.13 -5.44
N VAL A 343 -0.75 -9.36 -5.97
CA VAL A 343 -2.03 -10.07 -6.11
C VAL A 343 -2.78 -10.12 -4.77
N TRP A 344 -2.07 -10.43 -3.68
CA TRP A 344 -2.69 -10.47 -2.35
C TRP A 344 -3.23 -9.10 -1.92
N LEU A 345 -2.48 -8.01 -2.09
CA LEU A 345 -2.93 -6.65 -1.74
C LEU A 345 -4.18 -6.25 -2.52
N LEU A 346 -4.19 -6.55 -3.82
CA LEU A 346 -5.31 -6.26 -4.70
C LEU A 346 -6.54 -7.08 -4.31
N LYS A 347 -6.36 -8.34 -3.92
CA LYS A 347 -7.44 -9.20 -3.41
C LYS A 347 -8.03 -8.68 -2.10
N GLN A 348 -7.19 -8.16 -1.20
CA GLN A 348 -7.70 -7.50 0.01
C GLN A 348 -8.52 -6.27 -0.36
N LYS A 349 -8.09 -5.44 -1.32
CA LYS A 349 -8.85 -4.25 -1.75
C LYS A 349 -10.17 -4.59 -2.47
N GLN A 350 -10.26 -5.72 -3.16
CA GLN A 350 -11.50 -6.19 -3.80
C GLN A 350 -12.60 -6.52 -2.78
N THR A 351 -12.22 -6.99 -1.59
CA THR A 351 -13.17 -7.51 -0.59
C THR A 351 -13.31 -6.61 0.64
N GLN A 352 -12.35 -5.70 0.89
CA GLN A 352 -12.27 -4.83 2.05
C GLN A 352 -11.69 -3.47 1.67
N ASP A 353 -12.08 -2.40 2.37
CA ASP A 353 -11.35 -1.13 2.29
C ASP A 353 -10.03 -1.22 3.06
N TRP A 354 -9.00 -0.46 2.66
CA TRP A 354 -7.78 -0.35 3.45
C TRP A 354 -8.07 0.54 4.66
N LYS A 355 -8.39 -0.10 5.78
CA LYS A 355 -9.06 0.51 6.95
C LYS A 355 -8.33 1.64 7.67
N THR A 356 -7.07 1.90 7.35
CA THR A 356 -6.26 2.94 8.01
C THR A 356 -5.50 3.76 6.99
N THR A 357 -5.17 4.99 7.39
CA THR A 357 -4.35 5.90 6.60
C THR A 357 -2.98 5.28 6.32
N LYS A 358 -2.35 4.70 7.34
CA LYS A 358 -1.07 3.98 7.19
C LYS A 358 -1.17 2.81 6.20
N ALA A 359 -2.16 1.93 6.35
CA ALA A 359 -2.34 0.79 5.44
C ALA A 359 -2.56 1.24 3.99
N THR A 360 -3.36 2.29 3.79
CA THR A 360 -3.60 2.88 2.46
C THR A 360 -2.32 3.47 1.86
N ALA A 361 -1.55 4.23 2.65
CA ALA A 361 -0.30 4.85 2.21
C ALA A 361 0.75 3.79 1.79
N GLU A 362 0.93 2.75 2.61
CA GLU A 362 1.88 1.66 2.35
C GLU A 362 1.45 0.81 1.15
N ALA A 363 0.15 0.51 1.01
CA ALA A 363 -0.36 -0.23 -0.15
C ALA A 363 -0.19 0.57 -1.45
N CYS A 364 -0.48 1.88 -1.43
CA CYS A 364 -0.23 2.77 -2.57
C CYS A 364 1.27 2.82 -2.92
N TYR A 365 2.13 2.94 -1.92
CA TYR A 365 3.59 2.89 -2.10
C TYR A 365 4.02 1.60 -2.81
N ALA A 366 3.63 0.45 -2.28
CA ALA A 366 4.01 -0.85 -2.81
C ALA A 366 3.48 -1.10 -4.24
N LEU A 367 2.27 -0.64 -4.56
CA LEU A 367 1.67 -0.81 -5.88
C LEU A 367 2.28 0.12 -6.94
N LEU A 368 2.72 1.31 -6.54
CA LEU A 368 3.39 2.28 -7.43
C LEU A 368 4.90 2.01 -7.58
N ARG A 369 5.45 1.13 -6.74
CA ARG A 369 6.83 0.68 -6.83
C ARG A 369 7.06 -0.07 -8.14
N ARG A 370 8.13 0.31 -8.86
CA ARG A 370 8.47 -0.01 -10.27
C ARG A 370 7.77 0.82 -11.36
N GLY A 371 7.20 1.97 -10.98
CA GLY A 371 6.96 3.07 -11.91
C GLY A 371 5.50 3.24 -12.38
N SER A 372 5.17 4.47 -12.75
CA SER A 372 3.84 4.88 -13.21
C SER A 372 3.44 4.36 -14.59
N ASP A 373 4.35 3.72 -15.34
CA ASP A 373 4.03 3.10 -16.64
C ASP A 373 2.96 2.01 -16.51
N LEU A 374 2.87 1.38 -15.33
CA LEU A 374 1.79 0.46 -14.98
C LEU A 374 0.41 1.11 -15.13
N LEU A 375 0.27 2.41 -14.85
CA LEU A 375 -1.00 3.16 -15.00
C LEU A 375 -1.26 3.60 -16.44
N ALA A 376 -0.24 3.67 -17.29
CA ALA A 376 -0.33 4.22 -18.63
C ALA A 376 -0.85 3.23 -19.70
N SER A 377 -0.91 1.94 -19.36
CA SER A 377 -1.48 0.90 -20.23
C SER A 377 -3.01 0.94 -20.23
N ASP A 378 -3.58 1.05 -21.43
CA ASP A 378 -5.02 0.99 -21.73
C ASP A 378 -5.41 -0.33 -22.44
N GLN A 379 -4.48 -1.29 -22.53
CA GLN A 379 -4.74 -2.60 -23.11
C GLN A 379 -5.70 -3.37 -22.22
N LEU A 380 -6.87 -3.68 -22.78
CA LEU A 380 -7.83 -4.58 -22.19
C LEU A 380 -7.38 -6.02 -22.42
N ALA A 381 -7.49 -6.87 -21.40
CA ALA A 381 -7.22 -8.29 -21.59
C ALA A 381 -8.27 -8.90 -22.52
N GLU A 382 -7.84 -9.85 -23.35
CA GLU A 382 -8.75 -10.65 -24.15
C GLU A 382 -9.30 -11.79 -23.29
N ILE A 383 -10.61 -11.77 -23.05
CA ILE A 383 -11.28 -12.77 -22.22
C ILE A 383 -12.15 -13.66 -23.10
N THR A 384 -12.09 -14.95 -22.86
CA THR A 384 -12.97 -15.93 -23.49
C THR A 384 -13.70 -16.72 -22.42
N VAL A 385 -15.03 -16.79 -22.50
CA VAL A 385 -15.88 -17.57 -21.58
C VAL A 385 -16.59 -18.64 -22.39
N GLY A 386 -16.31 -19.92 -22.11
CA GLY A 386 -16.91 -21.03 -22.84
C GLY A 386 -16.62 -21.07 -24.34
N GLY A 387 -15.51 -20.45 -24.77
CA GLY A 387 -15.14 -20.35 -26.18
C GLY A 387 -15.62 -19.07 -26.87
N GLU A 388 -16.49 -18.28 -26.23
CA GLU A 388 -16.94 -16.99 -26.75
C GLU A 388 -16.05 -15.85 -26.26
N LYS A 389 -15.57 -15.02 -27.19
CA LYS A 389 -14.80 -13.81 -26.85
C LYS A 389 -15.73 -12.80 -26.19
N VAL A 390 -15.37 -12.38 -24.98
CA VAL A 390 -16.04 -11.29 -24.28
C VAL A 390 -15.27 -10.02 -24.59
N ASP A 391 -15.70 -9.29 -25.62
CA ASP A 391 -15.19 -7.97 -25.91
C ASP A 391 -16.13 -6.93 -25.28
N PRO A 392 -15.68 -6.20 -24.24
CA PRO A 392 -16.51 -5.19 -23.60
C PRO A 392 -16.72 -3.97 -24.48
N ARG A 393 -16.04 -3.81 -25.63
CA ARG A 393 -16.25 -2.69 -26.56
C ARG A 393 -17.38 -2.94 -27.56
N THR A 394 -17.79 -4.18 -27.74
CA THR A 394 -18.79 -4.56 -28.76
C THR A 394 -20.15 -4.90 -28.17
N LYS A 395 -20.30 -4.88 -26.84
CA LYS A 395 -21.59 -5.04 -26.16
C LYS A 395 -22.16 -3.64 -25.86
N ASP A 396 -23.36 -3.35 -26.37
CA ASP A 396 -24.00 -2.04 -26.23
C ASP A 396 -24.19 -1.58 -24.76
N ASP A 397 -24.24 -2.52 -23.82
CA ASP A 397 -24.47 -2.25 -22.38
C ASP A 397 -23.20 -2.27 -21.52
N VAL A 398 -22.01 -2.44 -22.11
CA VAL A 398 -20.76 -2.55 -21.36
C VAL A 398 -19.81 -1.45 -21.82
N THR A 399 -19.50 -0.50 -20.94
CA THR A 399 -18.45 0.48 -21.20
C THR A 399 -17.32 0.24 -20.20
N PRO A 400 -16.11 -0.15 -20.66
CA PRO A 400 -14.96 -0.26 -19.78
C PRO A 400 -14.71 1.05 -19.02
N GLU A 401 -14.43 0.95 -17.74
CA GLU A 401 -14.01 2.11 -16.93
C GLU A 401 -12.66 2.63 -17.42
N ALA A 402 -12.55 3.95 -17.55
CA ALA A 402 -11.28 4.59 -17.85
C ALA A 402 -10.22 4.24 -16.78
N GLY A 403 -8.99 3.96 -17.23
CA GLY A 403 -7.87 3.60 -16.36
C GLY A 403 -7.87 2.12 -15.97
N THR A 404 -8.81 1.71 -15.11
CA THR A 404 -8.89 0.32 -14.59
C THR A 404 -9.18 -0.69 -15.70
N GLY A 405 -9.89 -0.27 -16.76
CA GLY A 405 -10.45 -1.18 -17.75
C GLY A 405 -11.44 -2.16 -17.12
N TYR A 406 -12.06 -1.75 -16.00
CA TYR A 406 -13.05 -2.55 -15.29
C TYR A 406 -14.29 -2.70 -16.15
N PHE A 407 -14.81 -3.91 -16.22
CA PHE A 407 -16.14 -4.15 -16.76
C PHE A 407 -16.79 -5.36 -16.09
N LYS A 408 -18.11 -5.39 -16.19
CA LYS A 408 -18.95 -6.46 -15.67
C LYS A 408 -19.97 -6.86 -16.72
N THR A 409 -20.16 -8.16 -16.88
CA THR A 409 -21.22 -8.72 -17.72
C THR A 409 -21.82 -9.94 -17.04
N SER A 410 -23.07 -10.27 -17.36
CA SER A 410 -23.74 -11.41 -16.76
C SER A 410 -24.59 -12.16 -17.77
N TRP A 411 -24.69 -13.47 -17.57
CA TRP A 411 -25.60 -14.37 -18.27
C TRP A 411 -26.67 -14.85 -17.30
N LYS A 412 -27.92 -14.86 -17.74
CA LYS A 412 -29.07 -15.32 -16.95
C LYS A 412 -29.36 -16.78 -17.22
N GLY A 413 -29.89 -17.48 -16.23
CA GLY A 413 -30.28 -18.90 -16.25
C GLY A 413 -30.09 -19.69 -17.55
N GLY A 414 -31.00 -19.51 -18.52
CA GLY A 414 -31.01 -20.29 -19.79
C GLY A 414 -29.85 -20.00 -20.76
N GLU A 415 -29.14 -18.90 -20.58
CA GLU A 415 -27.95 -18.52 -21.37
C GLU A 415 -26.70 -19.24 -20.85
N ILE A 416 -26.73 -19.74 -19.61
CA ILE A 416 -25.56 -20.30 -18.93
C ILE A 416 -25.34 -21.73 -19.41
N GLN A 417 -24.20 -21.96 -20.05
CA GLN A 417 -23.79 -23.28 -20.53
C GLN A 417 -22.65 -23.85 -19.67
N PRO A 418 -22.56 -25.18 -19.49
CA PRO A 418 -21.48 -25.80 -18.73
C PRO A 418 -20.08 -25.39 -19.22
N ALA A 419 -19.91 -25.24 -20.54
CA ALA A 419 -18.65 -24.83 -21.15
C ALA A 419 -18.15 -23.46 -20.64
N MET A 420 -19.05 -22.57 -20.21
CA MET A 420 -18.71 -21.27 -19.63
C MET A 420 -17.89 -21.37 -18.33
N GLY A 421 -17.76 -22.57 -17.74
CA GLY A 421 -16.80 -22.83 -16.67
C GLY A 421 -15.33 -22.77 -17.10
N ASN A 422 -15.03 -22.73 -18.40
CA ASN A 422 -13.69 -22.48 -18.92
C ASN A 422 -13.54 -20.99 -19.25
N VAL A 423 -12.66 -20.31 -18.51
CA VAL A 423 -12.37 -18.89 -18.73
C VAL A 423 -10.91 -18.73 -19.11
N THR A 424 -10.63 -18.14 -20.27
CA THR A 424 -9.26 -17.83 -20.70
C THR A 424 -9.05 -16.34 -20.67
N VAL A 425 -7.90 -15.89 -20.16
CA VAL A 425 -7.50 -14.49 -20.11
C VAL A 425 -6.13 -14.42 -20.76
N ASN A 426 -6.01 -13.65 -21.84
CA ASN A 426 -4.76 -13.37 -22.53
C ASN A 426 -4.49 -11.87 -22.46
N LYS A 427 -3.23 -11.49 -22.24
CA LYS A 427 -2.80 -10.09 -22.23
C LYS A 427 -1.66 -9.90 -23.21
#